data_AF-A0A412CGU4-F1
#
_entry.id   AF-A0A412CGU4-F1
#
_cell.length_a   1.000
_cell.length_b   1.000
_cell.length_c   1.000
_cell.angle_alpha   90.00
_cell.angle_beta   90.00
_cell.angle_gamma   90.00
#
_symmetry.space_group_name_H-M   'P 1'
#
loop_
_entity.id
_entity.type
_entity.pdbx_description
1 polymer ?
#
loop_
_entity_poly.entity_id
_entity_poly.type
_entity_poly.pdbx_seq_one_letter_code
_entity_poly.pdbx_strand_id
1 'polypeptide(L)'
;MNEDLMKVIKSEEEIEQEVESLCRWAAARAGVIVVAPILGQIALAANEIYLIKRIANVYDKKFDETASCAFVGALGGTFVGQSLATLIPFPPLQIPIGMAVTYAVGKAANAWIKDDMPDISEYADKYKDIFNKAKEDVKNIIPSLKNNPDKDKPLGDEDKKFKF
;
A
#
# COMPACT_ATOMS: atom_id res chain seq x y z
N MET A 1 -40.67 -5.18 -9.97
CA MET A 1 -39.29 -5.62 -10.22
C MET A 1 -38.42 -4.60 -9.52
N ASN A 2 -37.92 -4.92 -8.33
CA ASN A 2 -37.27 -3.94 -7.45
C ASN A 2 -35.91 -3.56 -8.03
N GLU A 3 -35.65 -2.26 -8.13
CA GLU A 3 -34.37 -1.68 -8.55
C GLU A 3 -33.22 -1.98 -7.56
N ASP A 4 -33.52 -2.58 -6.40
CA ASP A 4 -32.60 -2.86 -5.29
C ASP A 4 -31.77 -4.16 -5.41
N LEU A 5 -31.78 -4.86 -6.56
CA LEU A 5 -31.01 -6.11 -6.75
C LEU A 5 -29.84 -6.01 -7.75
N MET A 6 -29.48 -4.81 -8.20
CA MET A 6 -28.25 -4.55 -8.96
C MET A 6 -27.09 -4.06 -8.07
N LYS A 7 -26.77 -4.77 -6.98
CA LYS A 7 -25.35 -4.82 -6.59
C LYS A 7 -24.69 -5.69 -7.65
N VAL A 8 -24.13 -5.06 -8.70
CA VAL A 8 -23.24 -5.74 -9.64
C VAL A 8 -22.10 -6.30 -8.79
N ILE A 9 -22.14 -7.60 -8.52
CA ILE A 9 -21.05 -8.30 -7.85
C ILE A 9 -19.88 -8.22 -8.82
N LYS A 10 -18.86 -7.42 -8.48
CA LYS A 10 -17.62 -7.38 -9.26
C LYS A 10 -17.07 -8.80 -9.35
N SER A 11 -16.68 -9.20 -10.55
CA SER A 11 -15.94 -10.44 -10.74
C SER A 11 -14.61 -10.40 -9.98
N GLU A 12 -14.06 -11.58 -9.68
CA GLU A 12 -12.73 -11.66 -9.04
C GLU A 12 -11.66 -10.94 -9.88
N GLU A 13 -11.76 -11.03 -11.20
CA GLU A 13 -10.84 -10.32 -12.11
C GLU A 13 -10.96 -8.79 -11.99
N GLU A 14 -12.18 -8.25 -11.93
CA GLU A 14 -12.39 -6.80 -11.73
C GLU A 14 -11.84 -6.33 -10.38
N ILE A 15 -12.03 -7.12 -9.33
CA ILE A 15 -11.47 -6.85 -8.00
C ILE A 15 -9.94 -6.85 -8.04
N GLU A 16 -9.33 -7.85 -8.67
CA GLU A 16 -7.87 -7.94 -8.77
C GLU A 16 -7.26 -6.81 -9.59
N GLN A 17 -7.91 -6.40 -10.69
CA GLN A 17 -7.50 -5.26 -11.50
C GLN A 17 -7.59 -3.94 -10.73
N GLU A 18 -8.66 -3.75 -9.95
CA GLU A 18 -8.84 -2.55 -9.12
C GLU A 18 -7.82 -2.49 -8.00
N VAL A 19 -7.57 -3.60 -7.29
CA VAL A 19 -6.54 -3.68 -6.26
C VAL A 19 -5.14 -3.44 -6.83
N GLU A 20 -4.84 -4.01 -8.01
CA GLU A 20 -3.58 -3.78 -8.70
C GLU A 20 -3.42 -2.29 -9.08
N SER A 21 -4.48 -1.66 -9.59
CA SER A 21 -4.49 -0.21 -9.87
C SER A 21 -4.19 0.62 -8.61
N LEU A 22 -4.82 0.29 -7.48
CA LEU A 22 -4.57 0.93 -6.18
C LEU A 22 -3.12 0.77 -5.73
N CYS A 23 -2.55 -0.43 -5.87
CA CYS A 23 -1.15 -0.70 -5.51
C CYS A 23 -0.19 0.13 -6.36
N ARG A 24 -0.46 0.25 -7.67
CA ARG A 24 0.34 1.06 -8.61
C ARG A 24 0.23 2.55 -8.31
N TRP A 25 -0.97 3.03 -7.98
CA TRP A 25 -1.21 4.42 -7.60
C TRP A 25 -0.46 4.77 -6.31
N ALA A 26 -0.64 3.98 -5.25
CA ALA A 26 0.04 4.20 -3.97
C ALA A 26 1.57 4.16 -4.12
N ALA A 27 2.09 3.20 -4.89
CA ALA A 27 3.51 3.09 -5.16
C ALA A 27 4.04 4.33 -5.91
N ALA A 28 3.33 4.78 -6.94
CA ALA A 28 3.72 5.98 -7.68
C ALA A 28 3.69 7.23 -6.79
N ARG A 29 2.67 7.35 -5.92
CA ARG A 29 2.57 8.42 -4.93
C ARG A 29 3.72 8.40 -3.93
N ALA A 30 4.11 7.21 -3.45
CA ALA A 30 5.28 7.06 -2.58
C ALA A 30 6.56 7.58 -3.25
N GLY A 31 6.73 7.36 -4.56
CA GLY A 31 7.84 7.92 -5.34
C GLY A 31 7.92 9.45 -5.34
N VAL A 32 6.78 10.14 -5.21
CA VAL A 32 6.71 11.60 -5.07
C VAL A 32 6.95 12.03 -3.61
N ILE A 33 6.46 11.28 -2.64
CA ILE A 33 6.57 11.63 -1.23
C ILE A 33 7.99 11.44 -0.68
N VAL A 34 8.70 10.37 -1.08
CA VAL A 34 10.03 10.04 -0.52
C VAL A 34 11.10 11.10 -0.76
N VAL A 35 10.89 12.02 -1.70
CA VAL A 35 11.82 13.13 -1.98
C VAL A 35 11.54 14.38 -1.14
N ALA A 36 10.45 14.40 -0.38
CA ALA A 36 10.09 15.51 0.50
C ALA A 36 10.80 15.38 1.88
N PRO A 37 11.24 16.50 2.50
CA PRO A 37 11.74 16.49 3.88
C PRO A 37 10.68 16.03 4.89
N ILE A 38 11.10 15.58 6.09
CA ILE A 38 10.37 15.17 7.34
C ILE A 38 8.84 14.93 7.26
N LEU A 39 8.04 15.86 6.73
CA LEU A 39 6.62 15.66 6.38
C LEU A 39 6.39 14.47 5.45
N GLY A 40 7.37 14.12 4.61
CA GLY A 40 7.30 12.96 3.71
C GLY A 40 7.09 11.64 4.46
N GLN A 41 7.54 11.54 5.71
CA GLN A 41 7.34 10.34 6.50
C GLN A 41 5.85 10.19 6.81
N ILE A 42 5.24 11.16 7.50
CA ILE A 42 3.82 11.07 7.88
C ILE A 42 2.94 10.75 6.66
N ALA A 43 3.23 11.41 5.53
CA ALA A 43 2.56 11.18 4.26
C ALA A 43 2.73 9.75 3.71
N LEU A 44 3.91 9.13 3.84
CA LEU A 44 4.12 7.73 3.42
C LEU A 44 3.27 6.74 4.24
N ALA A 45 3.14 6.98 5.53
CA ALA A 45 2.38 6.12 6.45
C ALA A 45 0.91 6.23 6.11
N ALA A 46 0.45 7.47 5.95
CA ALA A 46 -0.90 7.73 5.51
C ALA A 46 -1.17 7.07 4.15
N ASN A 47 -0.26 7.20 3.18
CA ASN A 47 -0.37 6.58 1.87
C ASN A 47 -0.54 5.04 1.96
N GLU A 48 0.26 4.36 2.79
CA GLU A 48 0.14 2.91 3.02
C GLU A 48 -1.16 2.52 3.74
N ILE A 49 -1.58 3.26 4.77
CA ILE A 49 -2.82 2.95 5.50
C ILE A 49 -4.06 3.23 4.66
N TYR A 50 -4.06 4.31 3.86
CA TYR A 50 -5.15 4.59 2.93
C TYR A 50 -5.21 3.59 1.78
N LEU A 51 -4.06 3.06 1.32
CA LEU A 51 -4.04 1.93 0.39
C LEU A 51 -4.78 0.73 0.97
N ILE A 52 -4.45 0.32 2.21
CA ILE A 52 -5.13 -0.80 2.88
C ILE A 52 -6.63 -0.54 3.02
N LYS A 53 -7.02 0.68 3.43
CA LYS A 53 -8.43 1.08 3.53
C LYS A 53 -9.16 0.98 2.19
N ARG A 54 -8.54 1.42 1.10
CA ARG A 54 -9.13 1.36 -0.25
C ARG A 54 -9.29 -0.09 -0.70
N ILE A 55 -8.28 -0.95 -0.47
CA ILE A 55 -8.36 -2.38 -0.77
C ILE A 55 -9.48 -3.04 0.04
N ALA A 56 -9.59 -2.77 1.34
CA ALA A 56 -10.67 -3.31 2.18
C ALA A 56 -12.05 -2.93 1.65
N ASN A 57 -12.22 -1.68 1.19
CA ASN A 57 -13.46 -1.22 0.58
C ASN A 57 -13.79 -1.94 -0.75
N VAL A 58 -12.78 -2.33 -1.55
CA VAL A 58 -13.01 -3.13 -2.77
C VAL A 58 -13.64 -4.48 -2.42
N TYR A 59 -13.23 -5.08 -1.30
CA TYR A 59 -13.77 -6.34 -0.78
C TYR A 59 -15.03 -6.18 0.10
N ASP A 60 -15.58 -4.97 0.24
CA ASP A 60 -16.68 -4.65 1.18
C ASP A 60 -16.38 -5.08 2.64
N LYS A 61 -15.08 -5.04 3.04
CA LYS A 61 -14.63 -5.40 4.39
C LYS A 61 -14.46 -4.15 5.26
N LYS A 62 -14.83 -4.28 6.54
CA LYS A 62 -14.69 -3.19 7.52
C LYS A 62 -13.21 -2.88 7.76
N PHE A 63 -12.82 -1.64 7.48
CA PHE A 63 -11.47 -1.15 7.77
C PHE A 63 -11.25 -0.99 9.28
N ASP A 64 -10.18 -1.60 9.80
CA ASP A 64 -9.66 -1.40 11.15
C ASP A 64 -8.27 -0.75 11.07
N GLU A 65 -8.17 0.48 11.56
CA GLU A 65 -6.93 1.25 11.55
C GLU A 65 -5.84 0.64 12.43
N THR A 66 -6.20 0.13 13.61
CA THR A 66 -5.23 -0.41 14.56
C THR A 66 -4.64 -1.71 14.02
N ALA A 67 -5.48 -2.60 13.50
CA ALA A 67 -5.04 -3.83 12.87
C ALA A 67 -4.18 -3.53 11.61
N SER A 68 -4.56 -2.52 10.82
CA SER A 68 -3.79 -2.12 9.63
C SER A 68 -2.42 -1.55 9.99
N CYS A 69 -2.32 -0.72 11.05
CA CYS A 69 -1.04 -0.22 11.55
C CYS A 69 -0.17 -1.35 12.10
N ALA A 70 -0.73 -2.28 12.87
CA ALA A 70 -0.03 -3.47 13.36
C ALA A 70 0.45 -4.34 12.19
N PHE A 71 -0.37 -4.51 11.15
CA PHE A 71 -0.02 -5.24 9.94
C PHE A 71 1.20 -4.63 9.23
N VAL A 72 1.15 -3.33 8.94
CA VAL A 72 2.26 -2.59 8.32
C VAL A 72 3.53 -2.65 9.19
N GLY A 73 3.38 -2.52 10.52
CA GLY A 73 4.48 -2.69 11.46
C GLY A 73 5.12 -4.09 11.41
N ALA A 74 4.30 -5.13 11.37
CA ALA A 74 4.73 -6.52 11.34
C ALA A 74 5.46 -6.92 10.05
N LEU A 75 5.23 -6.23 8.94
CA LEU A 75 6.00 -6.38 7.69
C LEU A 75 7.47 -5.89 7.81
N GLY A 76 7.90 -5.49 9.00
CA GLY A 76 9.28 -5.14 9.32
C GLY A 76 9.52 -3.63 9.38
N GLY A 77 8.50 -2.85 9.74
CA GLY A 77 8.57 -1.40 9.76
C GLY A 77 8.86 -0.85 8.37
N THR A 78 7.95 -1.03 7.41
CA THR A 78 8.06 -0.45 6.05
C THR A 78 8.32 1.05 6.09
N PHE A 79 7.77 1.70 7.11
CA PHE A 79 8.07 3.07 7.50
C PHE A 79 9.52 3.32 7.90
N VAL A 80 10.16 2.41 8.65
CA VAL A 80 11.58 2.45 9.02
C VAL A 80 12.47 2.15 7.81
N GLY A 81 12.07 1.22 6.94
CA GLY A 81 12.77 0.93 5.68
C GLY A 81 12.77 2.12 4.72
N GLN A 82 11.63 2.80 4.58
CA GLN A 82 11.51 4.07 3.85
C GLN A 82 12.22 5.21 4.60
N SER A 83 12.18 5.23 5.94
CA SER A 83 12.95 6.20 6.74
C SER A 83 14.45 6.10 6.47
N LEU A 84 14.99 4.89 6.47
CA LEU A 84 16.39 4.66 6.11
C LEU A 84 16.68 5.08 4.66
N ALA A 85 15.73 4.88 3.74
CA ALA A 85 15.86 5.38 2.37
C ALA A 85 15.89 6.91 2.33
N THR A 86 15.06 7.62 3.11
CA THR A 86 15.09 9.10 3.17
C THR A 86 16.42 9.66 3.71
N LEU A 87 17.18 8.86 4.47
CA LEU A 87 18.53 9.22 4.92
C LEU A 87 19.58 9.13 3.80
N ILE A 88 19.29 8.47 2.68
CA ILE A 88 20.16 8.45 1.51
C ILE A 88 19.99 9.80 0.78
N PRO A 89 21.00 10.70 0.73
CA PRO A 89 20.84 12.01 0.09
C PRO A 89 20.92 11.91 -1.45
N PHE A 90 20.21 10.95 -2.03
CA PHE A 90 20.23 10.64 -3.46
C PHE A 90 18.83 10.21 -3.93
N PRO A 91 17.97 11.18 -4.33
CA PRO A 91 16.62 10.93 -4.83
C PRO A 91 16.49 9.83 -5.91
N PRO A 92 17.43 9.69 -6.86
CA PRO A 92 17.33 8.63 -7.87
C PRO A 92 17.31 7.20 -7.29
N LEU A 93 17.86 6.97 -6.09
CA LEU A 93 17.79 5.69 -5.38
C LEU A 93 16.59 5.62 -4.42
N GLN A 94 16.21 6.73 -3.79
CA GLN A 94 15.06 6.80 -2.88
C GLN A 94 13.74 6.45 -3.59
N ILE A 95 13.53 7.02 -4.78
CA ILE A 95 12.28 6.90 -5.53
C ILE A 95 11.97 5.41 -5.82
N PRO A 96 12.84 4.62 -6.48
CA PRO A 96 12.59 3.20 -6.71
C PRO A 96 12.32 2.39 -5.43
N ILE A 97 13.01 2.69 -4.34
CA ILE A 97 12.86 1.97 -3.07
C ILE A 97 11.48 2.24 -2.47
N GLY A 98 11.08 3.52 -2.38
CA GLY A 98 9.77 3.91 -1.87
C GLY A 98 8.63 3.27 -2.62
N MET A 99 8.69 3.33 -3.95
CA MET A 99 7.70 2.70 -4.84
C MET A 99 7.62 1.18 -4.63
N ALA A 100 8.77 0.50 -4.55
CA ALA A 100 8.81 -0.94 -4.40
C ALA A 100 8.24 -1.40 -3.05
N VAL A 101 8.58 -0.70 -1.96
CA VAL A 101 8.06 -1.00 -0.62
C VAL A 101 6.55 -0.81 -0.57
N THR A 102 6.03 0.34 -1.01
CA THR A 102 4.60 0.61 -0.94
C THR A 102 3.79 -0.32 -1.86
N TYR A 103 4.30 -0.66 -3.05
CA TYR A 103 3.65 -1.67 -3.88
C TYR A 103 3.57 -3.02 -3.16
N ALA A 104 4.66 -3.46 -2.54
CA ALA A 104 4.72 -4.71 -1.81
C ALA A 104 3.78 -4.74 -0.59
N VAL A 105 3.64 -3.62 0.13
CA VAL A 105 2.60 -3.46 1.18
C VAL A 105 1.22 -3.71 0.61
N GLY A 106 0.90 -3.12 -0.55
CA GLY A 106 -0.39 -3.34 -1.22
C GLY A 106 -0.66 -4.81 -1.54
N LYS A 107 0.34 -5.54 -2.07
CA LYS A 107 0.19 -6.97 -2.38
C LYS A 107 0.03 -7.83 -1.13
N ALA A 108 0.80 -7.56 -0.08
CA ALA A 108 0.67 -8.25 1.20
C ALA A 108 -0.68 -7.95 1.87
N ALA A 109 -1.11 -6.68 1.87
CA ALA A 109 -2.39 -6.26 2.40
C ALA A 109 -3.57 -6.88 1.66
N ASN A 110 -3.48 -6.98 0.32
CA ASN A 110 -4.49 -7.69 -0.47
C ASN A 110 -4.66 -9.14 0.00
N ALA A 111 -3.56 -9.86 0.21
CA ALA A 111 -3.62 -11.24 0.70
C ALA A 111 -4.19 -11.31 2.13
N TRP A 112 -3.72 -10.44 3.03
CA TRP A 112 -4.22 -10.36 4.41
C TRP A 112 -5.71 -10.04 4.48
N ILE A 113 -6.18 -9.12 3.64
CA ILE A 113 -7.60 -8.78 3.52
C ILE A 113 -8.38 -9.95 2.92
N LYS A 114 -7.89 -10.65 1.89
CA LYS A 114 -8.52 -11.87 1.36
C LYS A 114 -8.68 -12.94 2.45
N ASP A 115 -7.71 -13.08 3.35
CA ASP A 115 -7.73 -14.02 4.48
C ASP A 115 -8.61 -13.59 5.67
N ASP A 116 -9.45 -12.55 5.52
CA ASP A 116 -10.29 -11.99 6.60
C ASP A 116 -9.51 -11.28 7.72
N MET A 117 -8.35 -10.72 7.40
CA MET A 117 -7.54 -9.89 8.29
C MET A 117 -7.24 -10.58 9.64
N PRO A 118 -6.64 -11.78 9.64
CA PRO A 118 -6.31 -12.49 10.88
C PRO A 118 -5.31 -11.70 11.73
N ASP A 119 -5.23 -12.02 13.03
CA ASP A 119 -4.26 -11.41 13.93
C ASP A 119 -2.84 -11.62 13.40
N ILE A 120 -2.16 -10.50 13.12
CA ILE A 120 -0.87 -10.54 12.45
C ILE A 120 0.23 -11.18 13.32
N SER A 121 0.06 -11.24 14.64
CA SER A 121 1.04 -11.84 15.55
C SER A 121 1.25 -13.34 15.28
N GLU A 122 0.26 -14.03 14.71
CA GLU A 122 0.32 -15.46 14.40
C GLU A 122 0.73 -15.75 12.94
N TYR A 123 0.50 -14.81 12.02
CA TYR A 123 0.64 -15.04 10.57
C TYR A 123 1.65 -14.11 9.87
N ALA A 124 2.46 -13.36 10.65
CA ALA A 124 3.39 -12.36 10.11
C ALA A 124 4.30 -12.91 8.99
N ASP A 125 4.82 -14.13 9.13
CA ASP A 125 5.79 -14.68 8.18
C ASP A 125 5.18 -14.93 6.79
N LYS A 126 3.92 -15.39 6.72
CA LYS A 126 3.19 -15.54 5.46
C LYS A 126 3.16 -14.23 4.67
N TYR A 127 2.81 -13.13 5.32
CA TYR A 127 2.66 -11.84 4.66
C TYR A 127 4.00 -11.15 4.37
N LYS A 128 5.03 -11.41 5.21
CA LYS A 128 6.40 -11.00 4.92
C LYS A 128 6.95 -11.68 3.66
N ASP A 129 6.64 -12.96 3.45
CA ASP A 129 7.07 -13.67 2.25
C ASP A 129 6.43 -13.08 0.98
N ILE A 130 5.13 -12.77 1.05
CA ILE A 130 4.41 -12.08 -0.03
C ILE A 130 5.02 -10.70 -0.29
N PHE A 131 5.28 -9.93 0.77
CA PHE A 131 5.92 -8.63 0.70
C PHE A 131 7.30 -8.71 0.03
N ASN A 132 8.17 -9.61 0.50
CA ASN A 132 9.53 -9.76 -0.03
C ASN A 132 9.53 -10.17 -1.50
N LYS A 133 8.65 -11.09 -1.89
CA LYS A 133 8.47 -11.48 -3.29
C LYS A 133 7.98 -10.31 -4.15
N ALA A 134 6.94 -9.61 -3.71
CA ALA A 134 6.38 -8.47 -4.44
C ALA A 134 7.40 -7.33 -4.59
N LYS A 135 8.25 -7.09 -3.59
CA LYS A 135 9.33 -6.09 -3.62
C LYS A 135 10.43 -6.44 -4.64
N GLU A 136 10.66 -7.72 -4.90
CA GLU A 136 11.59 -8.16 -5.95
C GLU A 136 10.93 -8.07 -7.34
N ASP A 137 9.71 -8.57 -7.48
CA ASP A 137 8.98 -8.62 -8.76
C ASP A 137 8.70 -7.21 -9.31
N VAL A 138 8.42 -6.24 -8.44
CA VAL A 138 8.06 -4.86 -8.83
C VAL A 138 9.21 -4.12 -9.52
N LYS A 139 10.47 -4.54 -9.33
CA LYS A 139 11.65 -3.87 -9.92
C LYS A 139 11.52 -3.70 -11.44
N ASN A 140 10.90 -4.66 -12.11
CA ASN A 140 10.70 -4.65 -13.56
C ASN A 140 9.62 -3.64 -14.02
N ILE A 141 8.71 -3.22 -13.12
CA ILE A 141 7.60 -2.31 -13.44
C ILE A 141 7.79 -0.90 -12.88
N ILE A 142 8.83 -0.65 -12.07
CA ILE A 142 9.16 0.69 -11.53
C ILE A 142 9.14 1.79 -12.61
N PRO A 143 9.70 1.61 -13.82
CA PRO A 143 9.61 2.63 -14.88
C PRO A 143 8.17 3.00 -15.24
N SER A 144 7.26 2.02 -15.28
CA SER A 144 5.84 2.26 -15.57
C SER A 144 5.13 3.00 -14.43
N LEU A 145 5.51 2.70 -13.17
CA LEU A 145 4.93 3.35 -12.00
C LEU A 145 5.29 4.85 -11.93
N LYS A 146 6.50 5.25 -12.38
CA LYS A 146 6.92 6.67 -12.44
C LYS A 146 6.03 7.53 -13.34
N ASN A 147 5.40 6.89 -14.33
CA ASN A 147 4.53 7.52 -15.32
C ASN A 147 3.04 7.38 -14.98
N ASN A 148 2.70 6.86 -13.80
CA ASN A 148 1.31 6.76 -13.38
C ASN A 148 0.67 8.16 -13.32
N PRO A 149 -0.49 8.38 -13.98
CA PRO A 149 -1.15 9.68 -14.04
C PRO A 149 -1.63 10.20 -12.67
N ASP A 150 -1.78 9.31 -11.68
CA ASP A 150 -2.29 9.64 -10.35
C ASP A 150 -1.18 9.81 -9.30
N LYS A 151 0.11 9.76 -9.68
CA LYS A 151 1.25 9.89 -8.76
C LYS A 151 1.24 11.16 -7.89
N ASP A 152 0.61 12.23 -8.37
CA ASP A 152 0.51 13.51 -7.68
C ASP A 152 -0.78 13.65 -6.85
N LYS A 153 -1.68 12.66 -6.93
CA LYS A 153 -2.95 12.62 -6.20
C LYS A 153 -2.79 11.77 -4.93
N PRO A 154 -3.13 12.30 -3.74
CA PRO A 154 -3.07 11.52 -2.52
C PRO A 154 -4.19 10.47 -2.48
N LEU A 155 -3.92 9.30 -1.91
CA LEU A 155 -4.94 8.25 -1.73
C LEU A 155 -5.97 8.62 -0.64
N GLY A 156 -5.61 9.54 0.25
CA GLY A 156 -6.43 10.02 1.36
C GLY A 156 -5.79 11.24 2.03
N ASP A 157 -6.06 11.44 3.31
CA ASP A 157 -5.48 12.54 4.09
C ASP A 157 -4.03 12.23 4.51
N GLU A 158 -3.05 12.76 3.78
CA GLU A 158 -1.63 12.55 4.02
C GLU A 158 -1.09 13.28 5.26
N ASP A 159 -1.86 14.20 5.85
CA ASP A 159 -1.50 14.89 7.08
C ASP A 159 -1.94 14.11 8.33
N LYS A 160 -2.76 13.05 8.15
CA LYS A 160 -3.23 12.21 9.23
C LYS A 160 -2.09 11.41 9.87
N LYS A 161 -1.95 11.56 11.18
CA LYS A 161 -0.99 10.79 11.99
C LYS A 161 -1.60 9.46 12.41
N PHE A 162 -0.95 8.38 12.01
CA PHE A 162 -1.29 7.01 12.42
C PHE A 162 -0.39 6.57 13.56
N LYS A 163 -0.92 5.68 14.42
CA LYS A 163 -0.19 5.09 15.55
C LYS A 163 0.23 3.68 15.18
N PHE A 164 1.53 3.49 15.00
CA PHE A 164 2.16 2.20 14.73
C PHE A 164 2.72 1.60 16.02
#